data_AF-A0A963WE30-F1
#
_entry.id   AF-A0A963WE30-F1
#
_cell.length_a   1.000
_cell.length_b   1.000
_cell.length_c   1.000
_cell.angle_alpha   90.00
_cell.angle_beta   90.00
_cell.angle_gamma   90.00
#
_symmetry.space_group_name_H-M   'P 1'
#
loop_
_entity.id
_entity.type
_entity.pdbx_description
1 polymer ?
#
loop_
_entity_poly.entity_id
_entity_poly.type
_entity_poly.pdbx_seq_one_letter_code
_entity_poly.pdbx_strand_id
1 'polypeptide(L)'
;GVLLAVTGRSLANDVYFQVGLITIIGLSAKNAILIIEFAKDLQAQGKSAFEAALAAAHLRFRPIVMTSLAFSLGVLPLAVATGAGSASQRAIGTGVMGGILVGTTLAVFFVPIFFVVVRRIFKPGQREQERSHLHAEHAGITAASADAYVSAAEQGLSDDERRALHQGAQDEPPPEDGTPRTPGTPQ
;
A
#
# COMPACT_ATOMS: atom_id res chain seq x y z
N GLY A 1 9.70 1.91 -14.15
CA GLY A 1 10.51 0.69 -14.02
C GLY A 1 10.80 0.05 -15.37
N VAL A 2 9.81 -0.60 -15.98
CA VAL A 2 9.96 -1.37 -17.23
C VAL A 2 10.62 -0.58 -18.35
N LEU A 3 10.06 0.60 -18.67
CA LEU A 3 10.61 1.50 -19.69
C LEU A 3 12.09 1.80 -19.44
N LEU A 4 12.44 2.23 -18.22
CA LEU A 4 13.83 2.57 -17.86
C LEU A 4 14.80 1.38 -18.02
N ALA A 5 14.39 0.17 -17.64
CA ALA A 5 15.25 -1.00 -17.74
C ALA A 5 15.46 -1.46 -19.20
N VAL A 6 14.43 -1.34 -20.02
CA VAL A 6 14.44 -1.77 -21.43
C VAL A 6 15.20 -0.76 -22.28
N THR A 7 14.94 0.54 -22.10
CA THR A 7 15.70 1.61 -22.78
C THR A 7 17.16 1.62 -22.33
N GLY A 8 17.43 1.44 -21.04
CA GLY A 8 18.78 1.34 -20.49
C GLY A 8 19.59 0.15 -21.03
N ARG A 9 18.94 -0.90 -21.53
CA ARG A 9 19.59 -2.04 -22.22
C ARG A 9 19.46 -2.01 -23.73
N SER A 10 18.95 -0.92 -24.32
CA SER A 10 18.73 -0.78 -25.76
C SER A 10 17.92 -1.94 -26.38
N LEU A 11 16.93 -2.45 -25.64
CA LEU A 11 16.04 -3.53 -26.09
C LEU A 11 14.86 -2.95 -26.88
N ALA A 12 14.36 -3.71 -27.86
CA ALA A 12 13.25 -3.29 -28.71
C ALA A 12 11.91 -3.25 -27.95
N ASN A 13 11.02 -2.35 -28.38
CA ASN A 13 9.63 -2.32 -27.94
C ASN A 13 8.80 -3.30 -28.78
N ASP A 14 8.89 -4.57 -28.45
CA ASP A 14 8.21 -5.67 -29.13
C ASP A 14 7.02 -6.22 -28.30
N VAL A 15 6.40 -7.30 -28.79
CA VAL A 15 5.27 -7.94 -28.09
C VAL A 15 5.67 -8.48 -26.71
N TYR A 16 6.92 -8.93 -26.54
CA TYR A 16 7.41 -9.41 -25.24
C TYR A 16 7.53 -8.27 -24.22
N PHE A 17 7.95 -7.09 -24.65
CA PHE A 17 7.91 -5.88 -23.83
C PHE A 17 6.48 -5.52 -23.39
N GLN A 18 5.52 -5.56 -24.31
CA GLN A 18 4.11 -5.25 -24.01
C GLN A 18 3.51 -6.24 -23.00
N VAL A 19 3.77 -7.53 -23.17
CA VAL A 19 3.38 -8.55 -22.19
C VAL A 19 4.03 -8.27 -20.84
N GLY A 20 5.31 -7.90 -20.81
CA GLY A 20 6.01 -7.49 -19.59
C GLY A 20 5.36 -6.27 -18.91
N LEU A 21 4.92 -5.26 -19.66
CA LEU A 21 4.19 -4.11 -19.11
C LEU A 21 2.88 -4.54 -18.44
N ILE A 22 2.08 -5.39 -19.11
CA ILE A 22 0.81 -5.89 -18.57
C ILE A 22 1.05 -6.67 -17.27
N THR A 23 2.08 -7.53 -17.25
CA THR A 23 2.47 -8.26 -16.03
C THR A 23 2.78 -7.30 -14.88
N ILE A 24 3.53 -6.23 -15.14
CA ILE A 24 3.91 -5.25 -14.12
C ILE A 24 2.74 -4.41 -13.63
N ILE A 25 1.80 -4.05 -14.51
CA ILE A 25 0.57 -3.38 -14.11
C ILE A 25 -0.20 -4.27 -13.12
N GLY A 26 -0.36 -5.55 -13.43
CA GLY A 26 -1.02 -6.52 -12.55
C GLY A 26 -0.31 -6.72 -11.21
N LEU A 27 1.02 -6.91 -11.21
CA LEU A 27 1.80 -7.04 -9.98
C LEU A 27 1.74 -5.78 -9.12
N SER A 28 1.80 -4.60 -9.74
CA SER A 28 1.69 -3.32 -9.03
C SER A 28 0.30 -3.17 -8.40
N ALA A 29 -0.75 -3.52 -9.13
CA ALA A 29 -2.12 -3.50 -8.63
C ALA A 29 -2.31 -4.44 -7.44
N LYS A 30 -1.77 -5.67 -7.49
CA LYS A 30 -1.77 -6.62 -6.37
C LYS A 30 -1.09 -6.04 -5.12
N ASN A 31 0.07 -5.41 -5.30
CA ASN A 31 0.80 -4.82 -4.17
C ASN A 31 0.05 -3.61 -3.59
N ALA A 32 -0.58 -2.79 -4.44
CA ALA A 32 -1.34 -1.63 -4.01
C ALA A 32 -2.66 -2.00 -3.30
N ILE A 33 -3.44 -2.93 -3.86
CA ILE A 33 -4.73 -3.32 -3.30
C ILE A 33 -4.58 -3.90 -1.90
N LEU A 34 -3.53 -4.68 -1.63
CA LEU A 34 -3.28 -5.27 -0.31
C LEU A 34 -3.02 -4.22 0.78
N ILE A 35 -2.38 -3.09 0.45
CA ILE A 35 -2.18 -1.97 1.38
C ILE A 35 -3.51 -1.24 1.57
N ILE A 36 -4.19 -0.90 0.46
CA ILE A 36 -5.43 -0.12 0.48
C ILE A 36 -6.52 -0.86 1.26
N GLU A 37 -6.69 -2.15 1.03
CA GLU A 37 -7.69 -2.98 1.71
C GLU A 37 -7.47 -2.98 3.23
N PHE A 38 -6.23 -3.22 3.68
CA PHE A 38 -5.89 -3.18 5.11
C PHE A 38 -6.07 -1.78 5.71
N ALA A 39 -5.70 -0.73 4.98
CA ALA A 39 -5.89 0.65 5.43
C ALA A 39 -7.38 0.98 5.55
N LYS A 40 -8.23 0.50 4.63
CA LYS A 40 -9.69 0.66 4.74
C LYS A 40 -10.25 -0.05 5.95
N ASP A 41 -9.81 -1.28 6.22
CA ASP A 41 -10.28 -2.07 7.36
C ASP A 41 -9.88 -1.41 8.68
N LEU A 42 -8.63 -0.95 8.81
CA LEU A 42 -8.15 -0.23 9.98
C LEU A 42 -8.84 1.12 10.18
N GLN A 43 -9.10 1.85 9.10
CA GLN A 43 -9.85 3.11 9.16
C GLN A 43 -11.29 2.87 9.59
N ALA A 44 -11.89 1.75 9.16
CA ALA A 44 -13.21 1.37 9.61
C ALA A 44 -13.18 1.20 11.13
N GLN A 45 -12.23 0.44 11.69
CA GLN A 45 -12.08 0.23 13.14
C GLN A 45 -11.85 1.51 13.98
N GLY A 46 -11.94 2.71 13.40
CA GLY A 46 -11.93 3.99 14.09
C GLY A 46 -10.63 4.77 13.91
N LYS A 47 -9.63 4.21 13.22
CA LYS A 47 -8.35 4.90 13.00
C LYS A 47 -8.49 6.07 12.04
N SER A 48 -7.67 7.09 12.25
CA SER A 48 -7.52 8.16 11.26
C SER A 48 -6.97 7.59 9.95
N ALA A 49 -7.27 8.23 8.80
CA ALA A 49 -6.80 7.76 7.50
C ALA A 49 -5.26 7.64 7.44
N PHE A 50 -4.55 8.52 8.16
CA PHE A 50 -3.09 8.50 8.25
C PHE A 50 -2.58 7.31 9.06
N GLU A 51 -3.09 7.10 10.27
CA GLU A 51 -2.72 5.95 11.11
C GLU A 51 -3.02 4.61 10.42
N ALA A 52 -4.18 4.52 9.78
CA ALA A 52 -4.60 3.33 9.06
C ALA A 52 -3.66 3.01 7.89
N ALA A 53 -3.27 4.03 7.11
CA ALA A 53 -2.34 3.87 6.00
C ALA A 53 -0.94 3.46 6.47
N LEU A 54 -0.45 4.06 7.55
CA LEU A 54 0.88 3.76 8.11
C LEU A 54 0.94 2.33 8.65
N ALA A 55 -0.05 1.92 9.45
CA ALA A 55 -0.14 0.57 9.98
C ALA A 55 -0.30 -0.48 8.87
N ALA A 56 -1.14 -0.22 7.86
CA ALA A 56 -1.28 -1.09 6.70
C ALA A 56 0.03 -1.27 5.92
N ALA A 57 0.77 -0.17 5.70
CA ALA A 57 2.06 -0.20 5.02
C ALA A 57 3.06 -1.09 5.79
N HIS A 58 3.17 -0.94 7.11
CA HIS A 58 4.05 -1.78 7.94
C HIS A 58 3.69 -3.27 7.89
N LEU A 59 2.40 -3.58 7.99
CA LEU A 59 1.90 -4.96 7.98
C LEU A 59 2.17 -5.67 6.67
N ARG A 60 2.09 -4.94 5.56
CA ARG A 60 2.28 -5.50 4.22
C ARG A 60 3.71 -5.36 3.70
N PHE A 61 4.57 -4.55 4.33
CA PHE A 61 5.94 -4.34 3.89
C PHE A 61 6.72 -5.66 3.73
N ARG A 62 6.70 -6.50 4.75
CA ARG A 62 7.35 -7.81 4.74
C ARG A 62 6.83 -8.72 3.61
N PRO A 63 5.52 -8.98 3.49
CA PRO A 63 4.95 -9.73 2.36
C PRO A 63 5.25 -9.14 0.97
N ILE A 64 5.19 -7.81 0.82
CA ILE A 64 5.43 -7.13 -0.47
C ILE A 64 6.89 -7.30 -0.90
N VAL A 65 7.83 -7.09 0.02
CA VAL A 65 9.26 -7.28 -0.26
C VAL A 65 9.55 -8.75 -0.57
N MET A 66 9.00 -9.69 0.21
CA MET A 66 9.19 -11.12 0.00
C MET A 66 8.73 -11.55 -1.41
N THR A 67 7.52 -11.19 -1.81
CA THR A 67 6.97 -11.58 -3.11
C THR A 67 7.70 -10.92 -4.27
N SER A 68 8.07 -9.64 -4.11
CA SER A 68 8.81 -8.89 -5.14
C SER A 68 10.22 -9.45 -5.34
N LEU A 69 10.91 -9.82 -4.27
CA LEU A 69 12.23 -10.44 -4.34
C LEU A 69 12.15 -11.84 -4.94
N ALA A 70 11.21 -12.67 -4.49
CA ALA A 70 11.02 -14.02 -5.02
C ALA A 70 10.75 -13.97 -6.53
N PHE A 71 9.87 -13.07 -6.98
CA PHE A 71 9.59 -12.91 -8.40
C PHE A 71 10.81 -12.38 -9.16
N SER A 72 11.51 -11.38 -8.64
CA SER A 72 12.72 -10.82 -9.28
C SER A 72 13.79 -11.89 -9.47
N LEU A 73 14.05 -12.71 -8.45
CA LEU A 73 14.97 -13.84 -8.56
C LEU A 73 14.45 -14.90 -9.54
N GLY A 74 13.14 -15.15 -9.58
CA GLY A 74 12.52 -16.08 -10.53
C GLY A 74 12.68 -15.67 -11.99
N VAL A 75 12.67 -14.37 -12.31
CA VAL A 75 12.88 -13.86 -13.67
C VAL A 75 14.35 -13.55 -14.01
N LEU A 76 15.25 -13.67 -13.03
CA LEU A 76 16.68 -13.42 -13.21
C LEU A 76 17.29 -14.29 -14.34
N PRO A 77 17.02 -15.61 -14.43
CA PRO A 77 17.56 -16.43 -15.52
C PRO A 77 17.15 -15.94 -16.91
N LEU A 78 15.91 -15.46 -17.07
CA LEU A 78 15.42 -14.92 -18.34
C LEU A 78 16.16 -13.62 -18.70
N ALA A 79 16.42 -12.77 -17.71
CA ALA A 79 17.12 -11.52 -17.92
C ALA A 79 18.59 -11.69 -18.37
N VAL A 80 19.21 -12.83 -18.07
CA VAL A 80 20.60 -13.17 -18.44
C VAL A 80 20.69 -14.33 -19.44
N ALA A 81 19.58 -14.76 -20.03
CA ALA A 81 19.51 -15.92 -20.91
C ALA A 81 20.44 -15.78 -22.13
N THR A 82 21.08 -16.89 -22.51
CA THR A 82 21.96 -17.00 -23.69
C THR A 82 21.52 -18.15 -24.58
N GLY A 83 21.93 -18.12 -25.86
CA GLY A 83 21.57 -19.17 -26.84
C GLY A 83 20.30 -18.85 -27.62
N ALA A 84 19.68 -19.89 -28.18
CA ALA A 84 18.49 -19.75 -29.03
C ALA A 84 17.31 -19.14 -28.25
N GLY A 85 16.64 -18.14 -28.84
CA GLY A 85 15.52 -17.45 -28.19
C GLY A 85 15.90 -16.52 -27.03
N SER A 86 17.19 -16.27 -26.81
CA SER A 86 17.67 -15.38 -25.73
C SER A 86 17.20 -13.93 -25.87
N ALA A 87 17.03 -13.44 -27.11
CA ALA A 87 16.53 -12.08 -27.34
C ALA A 87 15.15 -11.86 -26.70
N SER A 88 14.20 -12.77 -26.95
CA SER A 88 12.85 -12.73 -26.38
C SER A 88 12.84 -12.87 -24.86
N GLN A 89 13.66 -13.79 -24.33
CA GLN A 89 13.78 -14.01 -22.88
C GLN A 89 14.35 -12.78 -22.17
N ARG A 90 15.39 -12.17 -22.73
CA ARG A 90 16.01 -10.96 -22.16
C ARG A 90 15.09 -9.75 -22.26
N ALA A 91 14.31 -9.63 -23.33
CA ALA A 91 13.31 -8.57 -23.52
C ALA A 91 12.27 -8.58 -22.38
N ILE A 92 11.60 -9.71 -22.16
CA ILE A 92 10.60 -9.83 -21.10
C ILE A 92 11.25 -9.80 -19.70
N GLY A 93 12.34 -10.54 -19.49
CA GLY A 93 13.01 -10.67 -18.19
C GLY A 93 13.57 -9.34 -17.68
N THR A 94 14.23 -8.56 -18.55
CA THR A 94 14.77 -7.24 -18.19
C THR A 94 13.65 -6.26 -17.85
N GLY A 95 12.61 -6.20 -18.67
CA GLY A 95 11.50 -5.28 -18.46
C GLY A 95 10.78 -5.55 -17.15
N VAL A 96 10.45 -6.81 -16.89
CA VAL A 96 9.73 -7.21 -15.68
C VAL A 96 10.61 -7.03 -14.43
N MET A 97 11.89 -7.39 -14.47
CA MET A 97 12.80 -7.18 -13.34
C MET A 97 12.90 -5.69 -12.95
N GLY A 98 13.12 -4.80 -13.93
CA GLY A 98 13.16 -3.36 -13.66
C GLY A 98 11.79 -2.78 -13.26
N GLY A 99 10.71 -3.37 -13.76
CA GLY A 99 9.34 -3.07 -13.37
C GLY A 99 9.09 -3.33 -11.89
N ILE A 100 9.49 -4.49 -11.39
CA ILE A 100 9.29 -4.87 -9.98
C ILE A 100 10.15 -4.05 -9.06
N LEU A 101 11.45 -3.91 -9.35
CA LEU A 101 12.36 -3.16 -8.47
C LEU A 101 11.86 -1.72 -8.25
N VAL A 102 11.58 -1.01 -9.34
CA VAL A 102 11.08 0.37 -9.24
C VAL A 102 9.63 0.40 -8.75
N GLY A 103 8.77 -0.48 -9.27
CA GLY A 103 7.34 -0.50 -8.96
C GLY A 103 7.08 -0.80 -7.49
N THR A 104 7.80 -1.76 -6.90
CA THR A 104 7.68 -2.11 -5.49
C THR A 104 8.16 -0.98 -4.60
N THR A 105 9.33 -0.39 -4.87
CA THR A 105 9.81 0.76 -4.09
C THR A 105 8.81 1.91 -4.14
N LEU A 106 8.36 2.31 -5.33
CA LEU A 106 7.39 3.39 -5.48
C LEU A 106 6.06 3.06 -4.83
N ALA A 107 5.53 1.85 -5.01
CA ALA A 107 4.23 1.46 -4.45
C ALA A 107 4.23 1.53 -2.92
N VAL A 108 5.28 1.05 -2.25
CA VAL A 108 5.37 1.07 -0.78
C VAL A 108 5.27 2.49 -0.22
N PHE A 109 5.85 3.49 -0.89
CA PHE A 109 5.80 4.88 -0.43
C PHE A 109 4.55 5.63 -0.92
N PHE A 110 4.21 5.50 -2.20
CA PHE A 110 3.17 6.31 -2.82
C PHE A 110 1.76 5.80 -2.54
N VAL A 111 1.55 4.49 -2.40
CA VAL A 111 0.20 3.94 -2.15
C VAL A 111 -0.39 4.46 -0.83
N PRO A 112 0.33 4.45 0.30
CA PRO A 112 -0.17 5.04 1.55
C PRO A 112 -0.48 6.54 1.42
N ILE A 113 0.39 7.29 0.72
CA ILE A 113 0.19 8.73 0.49
C ILE A 113 -1.08 8.98 -0.32
N PHE A 114 -1.26 8.27 -1.43
CA PHE A 114 -2.44 8.40 -2.26
C PHE A 114 -3.72 8.04 -1.50
N PHE A 115 -3.67 7.02 -0.64
CA PHE A 115 -4.81 6.67 0.20
C PHE A 115 -5.25 7.85 1.09
N VAL A 116 -4.31 8.47 1.81
CA VAL A 116 -4.60 9.61 2.70
C VAL A 116 -5.12 10.81 1.91
N VAL A 117 -4.48 11.14 0.79
CA VAL A 117 -4.90 12.27 -0.07
C VAL A 117 -6.31 12.05 -0.61
N VAL A 118 -6.61 10.85 -1.13
CA VAL A 118 -7.94 10.51 -1.65
C VAL A 118 -8.98 10.58 -0.55
N ARG A 119 -8.70 10.04 0.64
CA ARG A 119 -9.62 10.09 1.79
C ARG A 119 -9.87 11.51 2.32
N ARG A 120 -8.89 12.40 2.17
CA ARG A 120 -9.03 13.83 2.54
C ARG A 120 -9.94 14.58 1.56
N ILE A 121 -9.86 14.27 0.28
CA ILE A 121 -10.68 14.91 -0.77
C ILE A 121 -12.08 14.29 -0.82
N PHE A 122 -12.18 12.98 -0.67
CA PHE A 122 -13.42 12.20 -0.77
C PHE A 122 -13.76 11.60 0.61
N LYS A 123 -14.65 12.26 1.34
CA LYS A 123 -15.17 11.74 2.61
C LYS A 123 -15.96 10.43 2.35
N PRO A 124 -15.67 9.33 3.07
CA PRO A 124 -16.41 8.07 2.90
C PRO A 124 -17.89 8.27 3.27
N GLY A 125 -18.80 7.70 2.47
CA GLY A 125 -20.21 7.63 2.85
C GLY A 125 -20.44 6.60 3.97
N GLN A 126 -21.51 6.79 4.77
CA GLN A 126 -21.84 5.91 5.91
C GLN A 126 -21.93 4.41 5.55
N ARG A 127 -22.43 4.10 4.35
CA ARG A 127 -22.51 2.72 3.82
C ARG A 127 -21.15 2.06 3.54
N GLU A 128 -20.11 2.85 3.31
CA GLU A 128 -18.76 2.32 3.11
C GLU A 128 -18.10 1.97 4.44
N GLN A 129 -18.30 2.79 5.47
CA GLN A 129 -17.80 2.53 6.83
C GLN A 129 -18.36 1.23 7.39
N GLU A 130 -19.67 1.01 7.25
CA GLU A 130 -20.36 -0.19 7.76
C GLU A 130 -19.84 -1.49 7.10
N ARG A 131 -19.61 -1.51 5.77
CA ARG A 131 -19.02 -2.68 5.09
C ARG A 131 -17.58 -2.95 5.48
N SER A 132 -16.80 -1.91 5.75
CA SER A 132 -15.39 -2.08 6.11
C SER A 132 -15.23 -2.53 7.57
N HIS A 133 -16.15 -2.16 8.48
CA HIS A 133 -16.22 -2.76 9.83
C HIS A 133 -16.42 -4.27 9.76
N LEU A 134 -17.37 -4.72 8.92
CA LEU A 134 -17.68 -6.14 8.78
C LEU A 134 -16.49 -6.92 8.19
N HIS A 135 -15.72 -6.36 7.25
CA HIS A 135 -14.53 -7.04 6.69
C HIS A 135 -13.37 -7.14 7.68
N ALA A 136 -13.11 -6.08 8.45
CA ALA A 136 -12.11 -6.04 9.50
C ALA A 136 -12.27 -7.20 10.51
N GLU A 137 -13.50 -7.48 10.90
CA GLU A 137 -13.84 -8.57 11.83
C GLU A 137 -13.50 -9.95 11.25
N HIS A 138 -13.80 -10.18 9.97
CA HIS A 138 -13.53 -11.45 9.29
C HIS A 138 -12.04 -11.67 8.95
N ALA A 139 -11.25 -10.60 8.80
CA ALA A 139 -9.83 -10.69 8.46
C ALA A 139 -8.91 -10.98 9.67
N GLY A 140 -9.45 -11.08 10.89
CA GLY A 140 -8.67 -11.35 12.11
C GLY A 140 -7.78 -10.19 12.56
N ILE A 141 -8.03 -8.97 12.04
CA ILE A 141 -7.33 -7.74 12.44
C ILE A 141 -8.10 -7.17 13.62
N THR A 142 -7.82 -7.65 14.82
CA THR A 142 -8.51 -7.20 16.05
C THR A 142 -7.93 -5.87 16.54
N ALA A 143 -8.75 -5.08 17.26
CA ALA A 143 -8.32 -3.84 17.91
C ALA A 143 -7.04 -4.03 18.74
N ALA A 144 -6.92 -5.16 19.46
CA ALA A 144 -5.73 -5.50 20.23
C ALA A 144 -4.45 -5.65 19.37
N SER A 145 -4.55 -6.22 18.16
CA SER A 145 -3.41 -6.31 17.25
C SER A 145 -3.00 -4.93 16.74
N ALA A 146 -3.99 -4.08 16.43
CA ALA A 146 -3.80 -2.75 15.91
C ALA A 146 -3.22 -1.79 16.97
N ASP A 147 -3.59 -1.97 18.25
CA ASP A 147 -3.04 -1.25 19.40
C ASP A 147 -1.61 -1.69 19.71
N ALA A 148 -1.29 -2.97 19.55
CA ALA A 148 0.08 -3.45 19.65
C ALA A 148 1.01 -2.83 18.59
N TYR A 149 0.50 -2.59 17.36
CA TYR A 149 1.28 -1.90 16.32
C TYR A 149 1.41 -0.40 16.57
N VAL A 150 0.36 0.26 17.06
CA VAL A 150 0.40 1.70 17.39
C VAL A 150 1.34 1.95 18.55
N SER A 151 1.23 1.18 19.63
CA SER A 151 2.15 1.28 20.77
C SER A 151 3.62 1.01 20.36
N ALA A 152 3.87 0.08 19.44
CA ALA A 152 5.20 -0.15 18.89
C ALA A 152 5.71 1.01 18.01
N ALA A 153 4.83 1.69 17.27
CA ALA A 153 5.18 2.88 16.49
C ALA A 153 5.38 4.12 17.39
N GLU A 154 4.52 4.31 18.39
CA GLU A 154 4.58 5.36 19.38
C GLU A 154 5.85 5.27 20.23
N GLN A 155 6.36 4.07 20.52
CA GLN A 155 7.62 3.87 21.26
C GLN A 155 8.83 4.51 20.57
N GLY A 156 8.76 4.81 19.27
CA GLY A 156 9.80 5.51 18.53
C GLY A 156 9.63 7.04 18.46
N LEU A 157 8.52 7.60 18.92
CA LEU A 157 8.25 9.04 18.93
C LEU A 157 8.69 9.68 20.25
N SER A 158 9.22 10.90 20.17
CA SER A 158 9.50 11.71 21.35
C SER A 158 8.20 12.13 22.06
N ASP A 159 8.26 12.36 23.37
CA ASP A 159 7.06 12.66 24.18
C ASP A 159 6.33 13.94 23.73
N ASP A 160 7.03 14.88 23.09
CA ASP A 160 6.45 16.10 22.55
C ASP A 160 5.65 15.85 21.26
N GLU A 161 6.11 14.94 20.39
CA GLU A 161 5.39 14.54 19.18
C GLU A 161 4.16 13.69 19.51
N ARG A 162 4.26 12.83 20.52
CA ARG A 162 3.11 12.08 21.07
C ARG A 162 2.01 13.02 21.56
N ARG A 163 2.39 14.08 22.29
CA ARG A 163 1.44 15.09 22.78
C ARG A 163 0.79 15.87 21.64
N ALA A 164 1.55 16.26 20.60
CA ALA A 164 1.02 16.97 19.45
C ALA A 164 -0.04 16.16 18.66
N LEU A 165 0.16 14.83 18.54
CA LEU A 165 -0.80 13.92 17.89
C LEU A 165 -2.13 13.83 18.66
N HIS A 166 -2.08 13.70 19.99
CA HIS A 166 -3.28 13.64 20.82
C HIS A 166 -4.00 14.99 20.95
N GLN A 167 -3.24 16.10 20.87
CA GLN A 167 -3.79 17.44 21.00
C GLN A 167 -4.50 17.90 19.71
N GLY A 168 -3.97 17.54 18.53
CA GLY A 168 -4.61 17.83 17.24
C GLY A 168 -5.96 17.13 17.01
N ALA A 169 -6.21 15.99 17.68
CA ALA A 169 -7.50 15.29 17.63
C ALA A 169 -8.59 15.94 18.50
N GLN A 170 -8.19 16.74 19.49
CA GLN A 170 -9.12 17.47 20.38
C GLN A 170 -9.47 18.86 19.83
N ASP A 171 -8.59 19.42 18.99
CA ASP A 171 -8.73 20.77 18.41
C ASP A 171 -9.46 20.80 17.04
N GLU A 172 -10.05 19.70 16.57
CA GLU A 172 -10.89 19.75 15.37
C GLU A 172 -12.15 20.59 15.66
N PRO A 173 -12.34 21.74 14.96
CA PRO A 173 -13.41 22.66 15.27
C PRO A 173 -14.78 21.96 15.17
N PRO A 174 -15.74 22.29 16.05
CA PRO A 174 -17.04 21.67 16.05
C PRO A 174 -17.72 21.84 14.67
N PRO A 175 -18.50 20.85 14.20
CA PRO A 175 -19.25 21.00 12.96
C PRO A 175 -20.14 22.24 13.03
N GLU A 176 -20.02 23.14 12.03
CA GLU A 176 -20.73 24.43 11.98
C GLU A 176 -22.27 24.32 11.98
N ASP A 177 -22.81 23.11 11.81
CA ASP A 177 -24.25 22.82 11.78
C ASP A 177 -24.89 22.64 13.17
N GLY A 178 -24.14 22.87 14.26
CA GLY A 178 -24.70 22.84 15.62
C GLY A 178 -25.26 21.48 16.06
N THR A 179 -24.97 20.41 15.32
CA THR A 179 -25.35 19.05 15.67
C THR A 179 -24.49 18.58 16.85
N PRO A 180 -25.07 18.22 18.00
CA PRO A 180 -24.31 17.67 19.12
C PRO A 180 -23.60 16.38 18.66
N ARG A 181 -22.31 16.23 19.01
CA ARG A 181 -21.63 14.93 18.87
C ARG A 181 -22.39 13.94 19.75
N THR A 182 -23.12 13.01 19.15
CA THR A 182 -23.77 11.92 19.88
C THR A 182 -22.68 11.13 20.62
N PRO A 183 -22.73 11.05 21.97
CA PRO A 183 -21.86 10.15 22.69
C PRO A 183 -22.17 8.73 22.22
N GLY A 184 -21.13 7.98 21.85
CA GLY A 184 -21.28 6.56 21.55
C GLY A 184 -22.06 5.87 22.66
N THR A 185 -23.14 5.21 22.28
CA THR A 185 -23.88 4.31 23.17
C THR A 185 -22.96 3.19 23.62
N PRO A 186 -22.74 3.00 24.93
CA PRO A 186 -22.29 1.73 25.45
C PRO A 186 -23.51 0.81 25.57
N GLN A 187 -23.65 -0.14 24.65
CA GLN A 187 -24.32 -1.43 24.86
C GLN A 187 -23.64 -2.50 24.00
#